data_AF-X0GKD8-F1
#
_entry.id   AF-X0GKD8-F1
#
_cell.length_a   1.000
_cell.length_b   1.000
_cell.length_c   1.000
_cell.angle_alpha   90.00
_cell.angle_beta   90.00
_cell.angle_gamma   90.00
#
_symmetry.space_group_name_H-M   'P 1'
#
loop_
_entity.id
_entity.type
_entity.pdbx_description
1 polymer ?
#
loop_
_entity_poly.entity_id
_entity_poly.type
_entity_poly.pdbx_seq_one_letter_code
_entity_poly.pdbx_strand_id
1 'polypeptide(L)'
;MNGGYESYLAATVAGFPNFFAFNPPICPVNGSAYPGIERTSDYIIRVIDRLQKDRLRSVCVKQSAQGAFNQWVQSRMPEMVWSEPCASWYKDTNKKVIVPWPGTILHYYAATEIVRWEDYDLEFDEDNQKFASFGNGITVEGFTPDSIPWLRRN
;
A
#
# COMPACT_ATOMS: atom_id res chain seq x y z
N MET A 1 7.83 9.80 -15.56
CA MET A 1 8.36 9.50 -14.21
C MET A 1 9.71 10.20 -14.09
N ASN A 2 9.81 11.28 -13.30
CA ASN A 2 11.13 11.81 -12.92
C ASN A 2 11.64 10.88 -11.82
N GLY A 3 12.56 9.97 -12.16
CA GLY A 3 12.95 8.80 -11.37
C GLY A 3 13.45 9.13 -9.96
N GLY A 4 12.55 9.16 -9.00
CA GLY A 4 12.83 9.29 -7.58
C GLY A 4 12.62 7.97 -6.83
N TYR A 5 13.31 7.82 -5.70
CA TYR A 5 13.08 6.75 -4.74
C TYR A 5 11.77 6.99 -3.99
N GLU A 6 10.67 6.49 -4.53
CA GLU A 6 9.31 6.81 -4.07
C GLU A 6 8.48 5.55 -3.92
N SER A 7 7.61 5.56 -2.91
CA SER A 7 6.59 4.54 -2.68
C SER A 7 5.29 5.21 -2.25
N TYR A 8 4.20 4.46 -2.26
CA TYR A 8 2.93 4.87 -1.66
C TYR A 8 2.71 4.10 -0.37
N LEU A 9 2.47 4.84 0.72
CA LEU A 9 2.24 4.33 2.08
C LEU A 9 3.24 3.27 2.56
N ALA A 10 4.49 3.34 2.08
CA ALA A 10 5.54 2.38 2.38
C ALA A 10 5.17 0.90 2.08
N ALA A 11 4.27 0.66 1.12
CA ALA A 11 3.76 -0.68 0.84
C ALA A 11 3.71 -1.02 -0.66
N THR A 12 3.38 -0.05 -1.52
CA THR A 12 3.17 -0.28 -2.96
C THR A 12 3.91 0.74 -3.83
N VAL A 13 4.15 0.42 -5.10
CA VAL A 13 4.81 1.32 -6.06
C VAL A 13 3.99 1.39 -7.35
N ALA A 14 3.76 2.62 -7.83
CA ALA A 14 3.01 2.87 -9.06
C ALA A 14 3.72 2.26 -10.28
N GLY A 15 2.94 1.69 -11.20
CA GLY A 15 3.46 1.02 -12.40
C GLY A 15 3.92 -0.42 -12.17
N PHE A 16 3.84 -0.95 -10.94
CA PHE A 16 4.13 -2.34 -10.62
C PHE A 16 2.88 -3.04 -10.04
N PRO A 17 1.99 -3.59 -10.88
CA PRO A 17 0.79 -4.28 -10.42
C PRO A 17 1.14 -5.48 -9.55
N ASN A 18 0.35 -5.71 -8.48
CA ASN A 18 0.53 -6.82 -7.53
C ASN A 18 1.91 -6.87 -6.85
N PHE A 19 2.66 -5.77 -6.88
CA PHE A 19 3.95 -5.65 -6.20
C PHE A 19 3.78 -4.96 -4.84
N PHE A 20 4.24 -5.65 -3.80
CA PHE A 20 4.26 -5.17 -2.43
C PHE A 20 5.67 -5.23 -1.88
N ALA A 21 6.05 -4.24 -1.07
CA ALA A 21 7.39 -4.15 -0.51
C ALA A 21 7.35 -3.85 0.99
N PHE A 22 8.29 -4.45 1.71
CA PHE A 22 8.60 -4.09 3.09
C PHE A 22 9.79 -3.13 3.11
N ASN A 23 9.69 -2.08 3.92
CA ASN A 23 10.70 -1.03 4.02
C ASN A 23 11.17 -0.45 2.67
N PRO A 24 10.25 -0.10 1.73
CA PRO A 24 10.64 0.70 0.57
C PRO A 24 11.03 2.12 1.02
N PRO A 25 11.44 3.02 0.11
CA PRO A 25 11.60 4.44 0.45
C PRO A 25 10.38 4.99 1.19
N ILE A 26 10.61 5.89 2.15
CA ILE A 26 9.58 6.51 2.99
C ILE A 26 8.91 5.49 3.94
N CYS A 27 9.71 4.63 4.57
CA CYS A 27 9.24 3.61 5.52
C CYS A 27 9.36 4.04 6.98
N PRO A 28 8.54 3.49 7.90
CA PRO A 28 8.51 3.86 9.31
C PRO A 28 9.72 3.29 10.09
N VAL A 29 10.91 3.80 9.80
CA VAL A 29 12.19 3.42 10.43
C VAL A 29 12.77 4.50 11.34
N ASN A 30 11.92 5.39 11.85
CA ASN A 30 12.29 6.44 12.81
C ASN A 30 12.69 5.89 14.20
N GLY A 31 12.59 4.56 14.38
CA GLY A 31 12.94 3.81 15.57
C GLY A 31 13.09 2.33 15.20
N SER A 32 12.53 1.42 16.00
CA SER A 32 12.44 0.01 15.59
C SER A 32 11.63 -0.11 14.29
N ALA A 33 12.18 -0.85 13.32
CA ALA A 33 11.49 -1.15 12.06
C ALA A 33 10.36 -2.19 12.25
N TYR A 34 10.38 -2.95 13.35
CA TYR A 34 9.48 -4.08 13.58
C TYR A 34 7.99 -3.69 13.58
N PRO A 35 7.53 -2.66 14.33
CA PRO A 35 6.13 -2.24 14.26
C PRO A 35 5.71 -1.75 12.87
N GLY A 36 6.67 -1.18 12.13
CA GLY A 36 6.48 -0.79 10.74
C GLY A 36 6.15 -2.00 9.87
N ILE A 37 6.98 -3.03 9.95
CA ILE A 37 6.81 -4.28 9.20
C ILE A 37 5.49 -4.97 9.57
N GLU A 38 5.16 -5.11 10.86
CA GLU A 38 3.87 -5.67 11.28
C GLU A 38 2.72 -4.90 10.64
N ARG A 39 2.77 -3.57 10.72
CA ARG A 39 1.69 -2.75 10.19
C ARG A 39 1.57 -2.79 8.67
N THR A 40 2.70 -2.77 7.97
CA THR A 40 2.74 -2.95 6.51
C THR A 40 2.18 -4.33 6.12
N SER A 41 2.43 -5.37 6.93
CA SER A 41 1.89 -6.71 6.71
C SER A 41 0.36 -6.70 6.77
N ASP A 42 -0.23 -6.10 7.80
CA ASP A 42 -1.69 -5.97 7.94
C ASP A 42 -2.32 -5.20 6.76
N TYR A 43 -1.65 -4.15 6.30
CA TYR A 43 -2.10 -3.39 5.12
C TYR A 43 -2.07 -4.23 3.85
N ILE A 44 -0.95 -4.91 3.58
CA ILE A 44 -0.79 -5.79 2.41
C ILE A 44 -1.81 -6.93 2.44
N ILE A 45 -2.03 -7.57 3.60
CA ILE A 45 -3.00 -8.66 3.76
C ILE A 45 -4.42 -8.19 3.38
N ARG A 46 -4.84 -7.00 3.82
CA ARG A 46 -6.15 -6.44 3.44
C ARG A 46 -6.27 -6.18 1.94
N VAL A 47 -5.17 -5.77 1.30
CA VAL A 47 -5.15 -5.59 -0.16
C VAL A 47 -5.29 -6.93 -0.88
N ILE A 48 -4.51 -7.93 -0.47
CA ILE A 48 -4.51 -9.28 -1.05
C ILE A 48 -5.86 -9.99 -0.80
N ASP A 49 -6.44 -9.85 0.40
CA ASP A 49 -7.74 -10.43 0.75
C ASP A 49 -8.83 -9.94 -0.21
N ARG A 50 -8.85 -8.63 -0.50
CA ARG A 50 -9.77 -8.10 -1.52
C ARG A 50 -9.44 -8.62 -2.91
N LEU A 51 -8.16 -8.64 -3.30
CA LEU A 51 -7.74 -9.13 -4.61
C LEU A 51 -8.28 -10.55 -4.87
N GLN A 52 -8.18 -11.42 -3.86
CA GLN A 52 -8.68 -12.79 -3.92
C GLN A 52 -10.21 -12.86 -3.90
N LYS A 53 -10.86 -12.16 -2.97
CA LYS A 53 -12.33 -12.22 -2.80
C LYS A 53 -13.09 -11.62 -3.97
N ASP A 54 -12.65 -10.47 -4.47
CA ASP A 54 -13.31 -9.71 -5.54
C ASP A 54 -12.92 -10.14 -6.96
N ARG A 55 -12.14 -11.22 -7.09
CA ARG A 55 -11.65 -11.73 -8.38
C ARG A 55 -10.91 -10.67 -9.19
N LEU A 56 -10.09 -9.88 -8.51
CA LEU A 56 -9.21 -8.94 -9.18
C LEU A 56 -8.02 -9.71 -9.78
N ARG A 57 -7.69 -9.35 -11.03
CA ARG A 57 -6.46 -9.74 -11.70
C ARG A 57 -5.28 -8.96 -11.14
N SER A 58 -5.48 -7.65 -10.97
CA SER A 58 -4.42 -6.77 -10.57
C SER A 58 -4.91 -5.61 -9.68
N VAL A 59 -4.03 -5.22 -8.75
CA VAL A 59 -4.15 -4.01 -7.96
C VAL A 59 -2.86 -3.22 -8.15
N CYS A 60 -2.96 -1.98 -8.62
CA CYS A 60 -1.82 -1.09 -8.84
C CYS A 60 -2.14 0.30 -8.29
N VAL A 61 -1.23 0.91 -7.54
CA VAL A 61 -1.46 2.29 -7.07
C VAL A 61 -1.34 3.26 -8.25
N LYS A 62 -2.24 4.24 -8.30
CA LYS A 62 -2.24 5.29 -9.33
C LYS A 62 -0.98 6.13 -9.21
N GLN A 63 -0.40 6.50 -10.35
CA GLN A 63 0.74 7.41 -10.39
C GLN A 63 0.42 8.77 -9.74
N SER A 64 -0.81 9.26 -9.89
CA SER A 64 -1.28 10.51 -9.29
C SER A 64 -1.34 10.41 -7.76
N ALA A 65 -1.82 9.29 -7.22
CA ALA A 65 -1.89 9.06 -5.77
C ALA A 65 -0.49 8.95 -5.15
N GLN A 66 0.41 8.16 -5.76
CA GLN A 66 1.81 8.12 -5.34
C GLN A 66 2.45 9.50 -5.40
N GLY A 67 2.28 10.23 -6.51
CA GLY A 67 2.84 11.57 -6.67
C GLY A 67 2.34 12.56 -5.61
N ALA A 68 1.04 12.60 -5.36
CA ALA A 68 0.43 13.47 -4.35
C ALA A 68 0.93 13.12 -2.93
N PHE A 69 0.99 11.82 -2.60
CA PHE A 69 1.54 11.36 -1.33
C PHE A 69 3.01 11.79 -1.17
N ASN A 70 3.84 11.61 -2.19
CA ASN A 70 5.27 11.96 -2.14
C ASN A 70 5.48 13.48 -2.06
N GLN A 71 4.65 14.29 -2.72
CA GLN A 71 4.67 15.74 -2.54
C GLN A 71 4.35 16.14 -1.10
N TRP A 72 3.36 15.50 -0.48
CA TRP A 72 3.03 15.71 0.93
C TRP A 72 4.16 15.25 1.86
N VAL A 73 4.79 14.09 1.60
CA VAL A 73 5.95 13.62 2.37
C VAL A 73 7.05 14.68 2.36
N GLN A 74 7.41 15.17 1.18
CA GLN A 74 8.52 16.10 1.01
C GLN A 74 8.21 17.50 1.56
N SER A 75 6.93 17.90 1.67
CA SER A 75 6.58 19.15 2.35
C SER A 75 6.75 19.09 3.87
N ARG A 76 6.77 17.89 4.46
CA ARG A 76 6.98 17.67 5.90
C ARG A 76 8.43 17.43 6.29
N MET A 77 9.25 16.90 5.38
CA MET A 77 10.66 16.59 5.67
C MET A 77 11.47 17.77 6.25
N PRO A 78 11.31 19.04 5.81
CA PRO A 78 12.06 20.17 6.37
C PRO A 78 11.87 20.39 7.87
N GLU A 79 10.74 19.93 8.44
CA GLU A 79 10.43 20.05 9.86
C GLU A 79 11.10 18.95 10.72
N MET A 80 11.84 18.03 10.11
CA MET A 80 12.40 16.84 10.77
C MET A 80 13.91 16.91 10.92
N VAL A 81 14.43 16.28 11.99
CA VAL A 81 15.87 16.17 12.26
C VAL A 81 16.66 15.54 11.11
N TRP A 82 16.00 14.74 10.27
CA TRP A 82 16.60 14.10 9.11
C TRP A 82 17.05 15.10 8.03
N SER A 83 16.54 16.33 8.04
CA SER A 83 16.87 17.37 7.06
C SER A 83 18.08 18.22 7.44
N GLU A 84 18.60 18.09 8.67
CA GLU A 84 19.79 18.81 9.16
C GLU A 84 21.01 18.62 8.23
N PRO A 85 21.99 19.53 8.15
CA PRO A 85 23.08 19.49 7.17
C PRO A 85 24.13 18.36 7.37
N CYS A 86 23.79 17.29 8.09
CA CYS A 86 24.62 16.11 8.27
C CYS A 86 24.55 15.14 7.07
N ALA A 87 25.64 14.41 6.86
CA ALA A 87 25.65 13.27 5.97
C ALA A 87 24.91 12.10 6.63
N SER A 88 23.96 11.51 5.91
CA SER A 88 23.20 10.35 6.37
C SER A 88 22.82 9.51 5.16
N TRP A 89 22.71 8.20 5.36
CA TRP A 89 22.19 7.26 4.38
C TRP A 89 20.69 7.45 4.10
N TYR A 90 19.99 8.25 4.91
CA TYR A 90 18.59 8.64 4.70
C TYR A 90 18.38 9.62 3.54
N LYS A 91 19.47 10.16 2.98
CA LYS A 91 19.44 11.16 1.92
C LYS A 91 20.01 10.61 0.63
N ASP A 92 19.46 11.08 -0.48
CA ASP A 92 20.04 10.88 -1.79
C ASP A 92 21.24 11.82 -2.05
N THR A 93 21.82 11.72 -3.25
CA THR A 93 22.93 12.56 -3.69
C THR A 93 22.58 14.05 -3.73
N ASN A 94 21.29 14.39 -3.86
CA ASN A 94 20.77 15.76 -3.89
C ASN A 94 20.33 16.26 -2.49
N LYS A 95 20.65 15.50 -1.44
CA LYS A 95 20.27 15.77 -0.04
C LYS A 95 18.76 15.69 0.23
N LYS A 96 17.96 15.14 -0.69
CA LYS A 96 16.54 14.85 -0.47
C LYS A 96 16.43 13.71 0.54
N VAL A 97 15.61 13.87 1.58
CA VAL A 97 15.33 12.81 2.55
C VAL A 97 14.36 11.80 1.91
N ILE A 98 14.80 10.55 1.75
CA ILE A 98 14.07 9.53 0.97
C ILE A 98 13.71 8.27 1.78
N VAL A 99 14.32 8.06 2.93
CA VAL A 99 14.13 6.81 3.70
C VAL A 99 13.04 6.92 4.77
N PRO A 100 13.10 7.84 5.75
CA PRO A 100 12.19 7.80 6.89
C PRO A 100 10.76 8.21 6.51
N TRP A 101 9.79 7.65 7.23
CA TRP A 101 8.40 8.08 7.21
C TRP A 101 8.27 9.50 7.80
N PRO A 102 7.44 10.39 7.21
CA PRO A 102 7.27 11.75 7.69
C PRO A 102 6.32 11.85 8.89
N GLY A 103 6.60 11.14 9.98
CA GLY A 103 5.78 11.16 11.19
C GLY A 103 6.13 10.09 12.23
N THR A 104 5.32 9.97 13.27
CA THR A 104 5.49 8.91 14.28
C THR A 104 5.03 7.55 13.74
N ILE A 105 5.43 6.47 14.40
CA ILE A 105 4.92 5.14 14.09
C ILE A 105 3.38 5.07 14.23
N LEU A 106 2.81 5.74 15.24
CA LEU A 106 1.36 5.81 15.42
C LEU A 106 0.67 6.55 14.28
N HIS A 107 1.32 7.57 13.71
CA HIS A 107 0.83 8.20 12.48
C HIS A 107 0.84 7.21 11.31
N TYR A 108 1.88 6.37 11.16
CA TYR A 108 1.89 5.33 10.13
C TYR A 108 0.74 4.33 10.30
N TYR A 109 0.45 3.92 11.54
CA TYR A 109 -0.70 3.06 11.85
C TYR A 109 -2.01 3.70 11.41
N ALA A 110 -2.25 4.95 11.79
CA ALA A 110 -3.46 5.68 11.41
C ALA A 110 -3.57 5.88 9.89
N ALA A 111 -2.47 6.23 9.23
CA ALA A 111 -2.43 6.45 7.78
C ALA A 111 -2.72 5.17 6.97
N THR A 112 -2.44 4.01 7.56
CA THR A 112 -2.66 2.68 6.95
C THR A 112 -3.86 1.94 7.57
N GLU A 113 -4.68 2.60 8.40
CA GLU A 113 -5.87 1.98 9.03
C GLU A 113 -6.95 1.61 8.03
N ILE A 114 -7.05 2.35 6.93
CA ILE A 114 -7.96 2.01 5.84
C ILE A 114 -7.18 1.93 4.54
N VAL A 115 -7.59 1.02 3.67
CA VAL A 115 -7.11 1.01 2.28
C VAL A 115 -7.92 2.04 1.51
N ARG A 116 -7.24 3.05 0.98
CA ARG A 116 -7.81 4.09 0.11
C ARG A 116 -7.99 3.54 -1.29
N TRP A 117 -9.05 2.77 -1.52
CA TRP A 117 -9.27 2.11 -2.79
C TRP A 117 -9.41 3.08 -3.98
N GLU A 118 -9.79 4.33 -3.73
CA GLU A 118 -9.78 5.41 -4.70
C GLU A 118 -8.39 5.72 -5.29
N ASP A 119 -7.33 5.38 -4.57
CA ASP A 119 -5.93 5.60 -4.99
C ASP A 119 -5.38 4.44 -5.83
N TYR A 120 -6.17 3.37 -6.03
CA TYR A 120 -5.76 2.19 -6.79
C TYR A 120 -6.54 2.06 -8.11
N ASP A 121 -5.83 1.58 -9.12
CA ASP A 121 -6.42 0.96 -10.30
C ASP A 121 -6.66 -0.52 -9.99
N LEU A 122 -7.92 -0.94 -10.16
CA LEU A 122 -8.38 -2.30 -9.89
C LEU A 122 -8.79 -2.93 -11.22
N GLU A 123 -8.07 -3.97 -11.63
CA GLU A 123 -8.40 -4.73 -12.84
C GLU A 123 -9.04 -6.06 -12.45
N PHE A 124 -10.22 -6.34 -12.98
CA PHE A 124 -10.90 -7.62 -12.84
C PHE A 124 -10.37 -8.62 -13.86
N ASP A 125 -10.51 -9.92 -13.60
CA ASP A 125 -10.17 -10.93 -14.62
C ASP A 125 -11.02 -10.81 -15.88
N GLU A 126 -12.30 -10.45 -15.71
CA GLU A 126 -13.24 -10.10 -16.76
C GLU A 126 -14.13 -8.94 -16.28
N ASP A 127 -14.50 -8.00 -17.16
CA ASP A 127 -15.26 -6.78 -16.77
C ASP A 127 -16.64 -7.09 -16.18
N ASN A 128 -17.26 -8.20 -16.56
CA ASN A 128 -18.56 -8.65 -16.05
C ASN A 128 -18.46 -9.32 -14.66
N GLN A 129 -17.26 -9.54 -14.12
CA GLN A 129 -17.04 -10.24 -12.84
C GLN A 129 -16.98 -9.32 -11.62
N LYS A 130 -17.28 -8.02 -11.78
CA LYS A 130 -17.26 -7.05 -10.67
C LYS A 130 -18.06 -7.47 -9.44
N PHE A 131 -19.16 -8.21 -9.64
CA PHE A 131 -20.02 -8.73 -8.57
C PHE A 131 -19.89 -10.25 -8.38
N ALA A 132 -18.89 -10.88 -9.00
CA ALA A 132 -18.71 -12.33 -8.92
C ALA A 132 -18.41 -12.81 -7.50
N SER A 133 -17.88 -11.94 -6.64
CA SER A 133 -17.67 -12.24 -5.22
C SER A 133 -18.98 -12.46 -4.45
N PHE A 134 -20.11 -11.97 -4.96
CA PHE A 134 -21.43 -12.19 -4.34
C PHE A 134 -21.96 -13.61 -4.59
N GLY A 135 -21.28 -14.38 -5.46
CA GLY A 135 -21.67 -15.74 -5.78
C GLY A 135 -23.07 -15.83 -6.34
N ASN A 136 -23.86 -16.77 -5.82
CA ASN A 136 -25.25 -16.99 -6.19
C ASN A 136 -26.25 -16.22 -5.30
N GLY A 137 -25.77 -15.30 -4.45
CA GLY A 137 -26.62 -14.53 -3.54
C GLY A 137 -27.14 -15.31 -2.32
N ILE A 138 -26.58 -16.49 -2.03
CA ILE A 138 -26.96 -17.31 -0.86
C ILE A 138 -25.79 -17.32 0.13
N THR A 139 -26.06 -17.01 1.40
CA THR A 139 -25.05 -17.05 2.48
C THR A 139 -24.97 -18.42 3.14
N VAL A 140 -23.89 -18.67 3.90
CA VAL A 140 -23.66 -19.93 4.61
C VAL A 140 -24.77 -20.22 5.62
N GLU A 141 -25.35 -19.18 6.24
CA GLU A 141 -26.48 -19.29 7.15
C GLU A 141 -27.79 -19.69 6.44
N GLY A 142 -27.87 -19.49 5.13
CA GLY A 142 -29.03 -19.79 4.29
C GLY A 142 -29.02 -21.20 3.69
N PHE A 143 -27.85 -21.72 3.29
CA PHE A 143 -27.56 -23.11 2.89
C PHE A 143 -26.04 -23.24 2.74
N THR A 144 -25.40 -24.31 3.26
CA THR A 144 -23.98 -24.61 2.97
C THR A 144 -23.82 -25.01 1.51
N PRO A 145 -23.11 -24.23 0.66
CA PRO A 145 -22.76 -24.68 -0.68
C PRO A 145 -21.49 -25.53 -0.62
N ASP A 146 -21.40 -26.56 -1.46
CA ASP A 146 -20.20 -27.40 -1.60
C ASP A 146 -18.97 -26.61 -2.12
N SER A 147 -19.20 -25.40 -2.63
CA SER A 147 -18.20 -24.47 -3.16
C SER A 147 -18.39 -23.06 -2.62
N ILE A 148 -17.31 -22.44 -2.12
CA ILE A 148 -17.31 -21.06 -1.66
C ILE A 148 -16.99 -20.14 -2.85
N PRO A 149 -17.91 -19.24 -3.29
CA PRO A 149 -17.78 -18.52 -4.55
C PRO A 149 -16.56 -17.59 -4.69
N TRP A 150 -16.00 -17.14 -3.57
CA TRP A 150 -14.88 -16.18 -3.50
C TRP A 150 -13.51 -16.82 -3.23
N LEU A 151 -13.42 -18.15 -3.07
CA LEU A 151 -12.17 -18.86 -2.85
C LEU A 151 -11.78 -19.64 -4.12
N ARG A 152 -10.69 -19.24 -4.78
CA ARG A 152 -10.12 -20.02 -5.90
C ARG A 152 -9.56 -21.34 -5.35
N ARG A 153 -10.13 -22.47 -5.75
CA ARG A 153 -9.49 -23.79 -5.60
C ARG A 153 -8.75 -24.09 -6.91
N ASN A 154 -7.44 -24.28 -6.83
CA ASN A 154 -6.64 -24.78 -7.95
C ASN A 154 -6.90 -26.28 -8.15
#